data_AF-H8KMN1-F1
#
_entry.id   AF-H8KMN1-F1
#
_cell.length_a   1.000
_cell.length_b   1.000
_cell.length_c   1.000
_cell.angle_alpha   90.00
_cell.angle_beta   90.00
_cell.angle_gamma   90.00
#
_symmetry.space_group_name_H-M   'P 1'
#
loop_
_entity.id
_entity.type
_entity.pdbx_description
1 polymer ?
#
loop_
_entity_poly.entity_id
_entity_poly.type
_entity_poly.pdbx_seq_one_letter_code
_entity_poly.pdbx_strand_id
1 'polypeptide(L)'
;MPVQRPCIKYLIEKLKDVKMKKALLILNALTIALAMVTLHACNKDVVIAPKDDVRALNVSTKDTTGGYSSTTVALTGDQIRITPSLGNDTTTFITLTAETVNSYDCLNNILVNTSSFDATSLSIHYTGVDIPSSSYCTAGQKKATATNVLYAPVNGTYGFTVKLNGTTYTGSIVKNGSNYTFNWPYISGVIVAPLSL
;
A
#
# COMPACT_ATOMS: atom_id res chain seq x y z
N MET A 1 56.20 -34.04 31.48
CA MET A 1 55.16 -33.77 30.46
C MET A 1 54.19 -32.74 31.05
N PRO A 2 54.07 -31.51 30.50
CA PRO A 2 53.19 -30.51 31.08
C PRO A 2 51.74 -30.73 30.64
N VAL A 3 50.85 -30.81 31.63
CA VAL A 3 49.40 -30.95 31.44
C VAL A 3 48.82 -29.58 31.05
N GLN A 4 48.49 -29.42 29.78
CA GLN A 4 47.95 -28.18 29.21
C GLN A 4 46.47 -28.02 29.63
N ARG A 5 46.19 -27.03 30.49
CA ARG A 5 44.85 -26.83 31.09
C ARG A 5 43.81 -26.36 30.04
N PRO A 6 42.67 -27.05 29.89
CA PRO A 6 41.67 -26.79 28.84
C PRO A 6 40.86 -25.48 28.99
N CYS A 7 40.97 -24.77 30.12
CA CYS A 7 40.20 -23.54 30.35
C CYS A 7 40.63 -22.33 29.52
N ILE A 8 41.91 -22.21 29.14
CA ILE A 8 42.42 -21.00 28.47
C ILE A 8 41.93 -20.92 27.01
N LYS A 9 41.79 -22.06 26.33
CA LYS A 9 41.36 -22.12 24.93
C LYS A 9 39.89 -21.69 24.76
N TYR A 10 39.03 -22.07 25.70
CA TYR A 10 37.61 -21.71 25.71
C TYR A 10 37.37 -20.21 25.94
N LEU A 11 38.15 -19.59 26.85
CA LEU A 11 38.07 -18.15 27.12
C LEU A 11 38.50 -17.30 25.92
N ILE A 12 39.53 -17.74 25.18
CA ILE A 12 40.01 -17.04 23.98
C ILE A 12 38.97 -17.09 22.85
N GLU A 13 38.26 -18.21 22.65
CA GLU A 13 37.20 -18.30 21.64
C GLU A 13 35.98 -17.45 21.99
N LYS A 14 35.53 -17.45 23.25
CA LYS A 14 34.44 -16.56 23.69
C LYS A 14 34.79 -15.08 23.57
N LEU A 15 36.05 -14.71 23.84
CA LEU A 15 36.52 -13.33 23.68
C LEU A 15 36.57 -12.89 22.20
N LYS A 16 36.86 -13.80 21.26
CA LYS A 16 36.79 -13.51 19.82
C LYS A 16 35.36 -13.24 19.35
N ASP A 17 34.40 -14.03 19.83
CA ASP A 17 32.97 -13.90 19.47
C ASP A 17 32.35 -12.60 20.01
N VAL A 18 32.69 -12.20 21.25
CA VAL A 18 32.24 -10.92 21.83
C VAL A 18 32.85 -9.71 21.12
N LYS A 19 34.12 -9.79 20.71
CA LYS A 19 34.78 -8.70 19.96
C LYS A 19 34.20 -8.54 18.55
N MET A 20 33.85 -9.63 17.87
CA MET A 20 33.20 -9.56 16.55
C MET A 20 31.79 -8.98 16.61
N LYS A 21 30.98 -9.34 17.62
CA LYS A 21 29.61 -8.79 17.75
C LYS A 21 29.63 -7.27 18.01
N LYS A 22 30.58 -6.77 18.82
CA LYS A 22 30.75 -5.33 19.03
C LYS A 22 31.21 -4.60 17.77
N ALA A 23 32.13 -5.20 16.99
CA ALA A 23 32.58 -4.61 15.72
C ALA A 23 31.43 -4.53 14.69
N LEU A 24 30.58 -5.56 14.61
CA LEU A 24 29.43 -5.59 13.70
C LEU A 24 28.35 -4.55 14.08
N LEU A 25 28.12 -4.34 15.38
CA LEU A 25 27.19 -3.32 15.88
C LEU A 25 27.68 -1.89 15.56
N ILE A 26 28.98 -1.64 15.70
CA ILE A 26 29.58 -0.34 15.35
C ILE A 26 29.53 -0.12 13.83
N LEU A 27 29.77 -1.15 13.02
CA LEU A 27 29.71 -1.05 11.56
C LEU A 27 28.29 -0.75 11.06
N ASN A 28 27.27 -1.38 11.64
CA ASN A 28 25.86 -1.10 11.32
C ASN A 28 25.40 0.29 11.76
N ALA A 29 25.84 0.77 12.93
CA ALA A 29 25.53 2.14 13.37
C ALA A 29 26.18 3.19 12.44
N LEU A 30 27.40 2.92 11.97
CA LEU A 30 28.13 3.82 11.07
C LEU A 30 27.50 3.87 9.67
N THR A 31 27.00 2.75 9.13
CA THR A 31 26.27 2.73 7.85
C THR A 31 24.92 3.45 7.94
N ILE A 32 24.19 3.33 9.05
CA ILE A 32 22.94 4.09 9.27
C ILE A 32 23.23 5.59 9.37
N ALA A 33 24.28 6.00 10.09
CA ALA A 33 24.68 7.40 10.19
C ALA A 33 25.12 7.96 8.82
N LEU A 34 25.86 7.19 8.03
CA LEU A 34 26.29 7.60 6.70
C LEU A 34 25.09 7.76 5.73
N ALA A 35 24.10 6.88 5.82
CA ALA A 35 22.86 6.98 5.05
C ALA A 35 22.04 8.24 5.39
N MET A 36 22.00 8.62 6.67
CA MET A 36 21.31 9.84 7.14
C MET A 36 22.02 11.12 6.66
N VAL A 37 23.36 11.12 6.61
CA VAL A 37 24.13 12.25 6.08
C VAL A 37 23.93 12.41 4.56
N THR A 38 23.79 11.31 3.81
CA THR A 38 23.49 11.40 2.37
C THR A 38 22.07 11.87 2.05
N LEU A 39 21.09 11.68 2.95
CA LEU A 39 19.73 12.24 2.75
C LEU A 39 19.67 13.76 2.99
N HIS A 40 20.57 14.32 3.80
CA HIS A 40 20.57 15.76 4.10
C HIS A 40 21.31 16.62 3.07
N ALA A 41 21.99 16.02 2.09
CA ALA A 41 22.76 16.74 1.08
C ALA A 41 22.03 16.98 -0.26
N CYS A 42 20.80 16.49 -0.42
CA CYS A 42 20.04 16.60 -1.68
C CYS A 42 18.88 17.61 -1.63
N ASN A 43 18.92 18.58 -0.71
CA ASN A 43 17.95 19.68 -0.66
C ASN A 43 18.68 21.03 -0.63
N LYS A 44 19.45 21.30 -1.69
CA LYS A 44 19.87 22.66 -2.01
C LYS A 44 19.03 23.18 -3.18
N ASP A 45 18.10 24.05 -2.81
CA ASP A 45 17.62 25.20 -3.56
C ASP A 45 17.32 24.99 -5.06
N VAL A 46 16.16 24.41 -5.34
CA VAL A 46 15.45 24.74 -6.58
C VAL A 46 14.50 25.90 -6.24
N VAL A 47 14.97 27.11 -6.48
CA VAL A 47 14.11 28.30 -6.58
C VAL A 47 13.33 28.17 -7.89
N ILE A 48 12.11 27.62 -7.81
CA ILE A 48 11.16 27.66 -8.92
C ILE A 48 10.53 29.05 -8.89
N ALA A 49 10.80 29.85 -9.92
CA ALA A 49 10.13 31.13 -10.15
C ALA A 49 8.59 30.93 -10.20
N PRO A 50 7.79 31.88 -9.69
CA PRO A 50 6.34 31.80 -9.78
C PRO A 50 5.94 32.01 -11.23
N LYS A 51 5.50 30.94 -11.90
CA LYS A 51 4.83 31.03 -13.20
C LYS A 51 3.44 30.42 -13.08
N ASP A 52 2.49 31.35 -13.06
CA ASP A 52 1.17 31.28 -13.65
C ASP A 52 0.22 30.20 -13.10
N ASP A 53 -0.62 30.66 -12.17
CA ASP A 53 -2.03 30.32 -12.00
C ASP A 53 -2.54 29.21 -12.92
N VAL A 54 -2.29 27.95 -12.53
CA VAL A 54 -2.97 26.79 -13.10
C VAL A 54 -4.37 26.77 -12.50
N ARG A 55 -5.23 27.63 -13.06
CA ARG A 55 -6.67 27.49 -12.98
C ARG A 55 -6.99 26.07 -13.42
N ALA A 56 -7.46 25.24 -12.50
CA ALA A 56 -7.96 23.91 -12.78
C ALA A 56 -8.92 24.01 -13.98
N LEU A 57 -8.53 23.44 -15.11
CA LEU A 57 -9.41 23.26 -16.25
C LEU A 57 -10.45 22.23 -15.80
N ASN A 58 -11.55 22.72 -15.23
CA ASN A 58 -12.81 22.00 -15.17
C ASN A 58 -13.30 21.86 -16.62
N VAL A 59 -12.75 20.86 -17.34
CA VAL A 59 -13.27 20.44 -18.63
C VAL A 59 -14.61 19.77 -18.36
N SER A 60 -15.67 20.58 -18.28
CA SER A 60 -17.04 20.10 -18.36
C SER A 60 -17.28 19.77 -19.83
N THR A 61 -17.07 18.51 -20.21
CA THR A 61 -17.65 17.98 -21.44
C THR A 61 -19.16 17.94 -21.25
N LYS A 62 -19.83 19.01 -21.65
CA LYS A 62 -21.29 19.09 -21.71
C LYS A 62 -21.76 18.16 -22.83
N ASP A 63 -21.95 16.89 -22.49
CA ASP A 63 -22.62 15.92 -23.35
C ASP A 63 -24.09 16.34 -23.48
N THR A 64 -24.50 16.75 -24.68
CA THR A 64 -25.83 17.25 -25.01
C THR A 64 -26.89 16.14 -25.12
N THR A 65 -26.61 14.93 -24.66
CA THR A 65 -27.47 13.76 -24.86
C THR A 65 -28.16 13.29 -23.58
N GLY A 66 -28.70 14.18 -22.74
CA GLY A 66 -29.48 13.79 -21.55
C GLY A 66 -28.79 12.74 -20.65
N GLY A 67 -27.47 12.68 -20.69
CA GLY A 67 -26.65 11.62 -20.11
C GLY A 67 -26.29 11.95 -18.68
N TYR A 68 -26.15 10.90 -17.86
CA TYR A 68 -25.56 11.02 -16.53
C TYR A 68 -24.15 11.61 -16.67
N SER A 69 -24.00 12.88 -16.29
CA SER A 69 -22.70 13.54 -16.19
C SER A 69 -22.11 13.23 -14.81
N SER A 70 -20.85 12.79 -14.80
CA SER A 70 -20.04 12.63 -13.59
C SER A 70 -18.67 13.28 -13.80
N THR A 71 -17.96 13.54 -12.70
CA THR A 71 -16.57 14.01 -12.71
C THR A 71 -15.72 13.04 -11.92
N THR A 72 -14.57 12.66 -12.47
CA THR A 72 -13.58 11.85 -11.76
C THR A 72 -12.58 12.75 -11.04
N VAL A 73 -12.57 12.68 -9.70
CA VAL A 73 -11.61 13.38 -8.85
C VAL A 73 -10.36 12.50 -8.66
N ALA A 74 -9.18 13.10 -8.81
CA ALA A 74 -7.91 12.41 -8.61
C ALA A 74 -7.66 12.09 -7.12
N LEU A 75 -7.00 10.97 -6.85
CA LEU A 75 -6.68 10.49 -5.49
C LEU A 75 -5.40 11.13 -4.90
N THR A 76 -4.90 12.23 -5.46
CA THR A 76 -3.61 12.84 -5.10
C THR A 76 -3.54 13.13 -3.60
N GLY A 77 -2.56 12.54 -2.91
CA GLY A 77 -2.35 12.70 -1.47
C GLY A 77 -3.29 11.90 -0.56
N ASP A 78 -4.25 11.17 -1.12
CA ASP A 78 -5.12 10.26 -0.37
C ASP A 78 -4.44 8.90 -0.11
N GLN A 79 -5.07 8.12 0.76
CA GLN A 79 -4.70 6.75 1.09
C GLN A 79 -5.89 5.82 0.90
N ILE A 80 -5.62 4.56 0.60
CA ILE A 80 -6.64 3.51 0.49
C ILE A 80 -6.45 2.52 1.64
N ARG A 81 -7.54 2.26 2.36
CA ARG A 81 -7.65 1.18 3.35
C ARG A 81 -8.38 0.01 2.71
N ILE A 82 -7.74 -1.14 2.63
CA ILE A 82 -8.30 -2.38 2.12
C ILE A 82 -8.58 -3.29 3.32
N THR A 83 -9.85 -3.62 3.50
CA THR A 83 -10.33 -4.55 4.51
C THR A 83 -10.71 -5.85 3.84
N PRO A 84 -9.90 -6.92 3.99
CA PRO A 84 -10.26 -8.22 3.50
C PRO A 84 -11.32 -8.85 4.43
N SER A 85 -12.24 -9.64 3.86
CA SER A 85 -13.21 -10.42 4.61
C SER A 85 -13.61 -11.70 3.88
N LEU A 86 -13.98 -12.73 4.65
CA LEU A 86 -14.61 -13.94 4.13
C LEU A 86 -16.12 -13.76 4.15
N GLY A 87 -16.80 -14.25 3.11
CA GLY A 87 -18.24 -14.40 3.19
C GLY A 87 -18.65 -15.62 3.99
N ASN A 88 -19.96 -15.79 4.14
CA ASN A 88 -20.56 -16.88 4.92
C ASN A 88 -20.18 -18.28 4.37
N ASP A 89 -19.88 -18.36 3.07
CA ASP A 89 -19.31 -19.56 2.45
C ASP A 89 -17.77 -19.41 2.40
N THR A 90 -17.16 -19.73 3.54
CA THR A 90 -15.80 -19.34 3.95
C THR A 90 -14.65 -19.92 3.10
N THR A 91 -14.95 -20.79 2.13
CA THR A 91 -13.93 -21.52 1.37
C THR A 91 -13.71 -20.99 -0.05
N THR A 92 -14.65 -20.21 -0.57
CA THR A 92 -14.82 -20.00 -2.01
C THR A 92 -14.61 -18.56 -2.45
N PHE A 93 -14.61 -17.57 -1.56
CA PHE A 93 -14.35 -16.19 -1.97
C PHE A 93 -13.76 -15.35 -0.83
N ILE A 94 -12.87 -14.44 -1.22
CA ILE A 94 -12.40 -13.36 -0.37
C ILE A 94 -12.83 -12.03 -0.97
N THR A 95 -13.45 -11.21 -0.14
CA THR A 95 -13.88 -9.86 -0.49
C THR A 95 -12.81 -8.88 -0.02
N LEU A 96 -12.38 -7.99 -0.90
CA LEU A 96 -11.48 -6.88 -0.58
C LEU A 96 -12.28 -5.59 -0.70
N THR A 97 -12.72 -5.05 0.44
CA THR A 97 -13.40 -3.76 0.50
C THR A 97 -12.37 -2.67 0.66
N ALA A 98 -12.28 -1.78 -0.31
CA ALA A 98 -11.41 -0.62 -0.30
C ALA A 98 -12.18 0.64 0.07
N GLU A 99 -11.58 1.49 0.89
CA GLU A 99 -12.13 2.77 1.33
C GLU A 99 -11.03 3.85 1.27
N THR A 100 -11.35 5.04 0.78
CA THR A 100 -10.46 6.20 0.88
C THR A 100 -10.29 6.66 2.33
N VAL A 101 -9.18 7.32 2.66
CA VAL A 101 -9.05 7.98 3.97
C VAL A 101 -9.77 9.32 3.95
N ASN A 102 -9.68 10.07 2.86
CA ASN A 102 -10.43 11.31 2.67
C ASN A 102 -11.90 11.05 2.37
N SER A 103 -12.73 12.04 2.71
CA SER A 103 -14.13 12.10 2.30
C SER A 103 -14.30 12.99 1.07
N TYR A 104 -15.29 12.68 0.25
CA TYR A 104 -15.62 13.40 -0.96
C TYR A 104 -17.04 13.94 -0.85
N ASP A 105 -17.25 15.11 -1.44
CA ASP A 105 -18.59 15.65 -1.58
C ASP A 105 -19.40 14.67 -2.44
N CYS A 106 -20.64 14.41 -2.02
CA CYS A 106 -21.60 13.44 -2.54
C CYS A 106 -21.66 12.09 -1.79
N LEU A 107 -22.80 11.75 -1.18
CA LEU A 107 -22.96 10.48 -0.43
C LEU A 107 -22.97 9.23 -1.34
N ASN A 108 -23.26 9.40 -2.62
CA ASN A 108 -23.26 8.35 -3.64
C ASN A 108 -22.02 8.40 -4.55
N ASN A 109 -20.91 8.96 -4.05
CA ASN A 109 -19.62 8.82 -4.72
C ASN A 109 -19.12 7.36 -4.72
N ILE A 110 -18.26 7.03 -5.69
CA ILE A 110 -17.73 5.67 -5.89
C ILE A 110 -16.22 5.73 -6.08
N LEU A 111 -15.47 4.84 -5.43
CA LEU A 111 -14.04 4.68 -5.71
C LEU A 111 -13.89 3.87 -7.00
N VAL A 112 -13.30 4.48 -8.02
CA VAL A 112 -13.11 3.85 -9.32
C VAL A 112 -11.83 3.02 -9.30
N ASN A 113 -11.95 1.76 -9.70
CA ASN A 113 -10.82 0.87 -9.84
C ASN A 113 -10.95 -0.03 -11.07
N THR A 114 -9.81 -0.54 -11.50
CA THR A 114 -9.72 -1.70 -12.38
C THR A 114 -9.01 -2.82 -11.64
N SER A 115 -9.38 -4.06 -11.90
CA SER A 115 -8.76 -5.22 -11.27
C SER A 115 -8.52 -6.32 -12.29
N SER A 116 -7.40 -7.01 -12.16
CA SER A 116 -7.09 -8.22 -12.91
C SER A 116 -6.66 -9.32 -11.94
N PHE A 117 -7.12 -10.54 -12.19
CA PHE A 117 -6.73 -11.71 -11.44
C PHE A 117 -6.36 -12.84 -12.40
N ASP A 118 -5.26 -13.51 -12.11
CA ASP A 118 -4.80 -14.71 -12.80
C ASP A 118 -4.41 -15.79 -11.79
N ALA A 119 -3.91 -16.93 -12.27
CA ALA A 119 -3.56 -18.08 -11.43
C ALA A 119 -2.48 -17.79 -10.37
N THR A 120 -1.73 -16.70 -10.51
CA THR A 120 -0.54 -16.37 -9.71
C THR A 120 -0.58 -14.96 -9.12
N SER A 121 -1.45 -14.07 -9.61
CA SER A 121 -1.42 -12.67 -9.24
C SER A 121 -2.80 -12.01 -9.18
N LEU A 122 -2.93 -11.06 -8.26
CA LEU A 122 -4.02 -10.10 -8.16
C LEU A 122 -3.44 -8.69 -8.30
N SER A 123 -3.99 -7.90 -9.20
CA SER A 123 -3.64 -6.50 -9.38
C SER A 123 -4.88 -5.62 -9.30
N ILE A 124 -4.82 -4.55 -8.51
CA ILE A 124 -5.86 -3.52 -8.41
C ILE A 124 -5.25 -2.16 -8.73
N HIS A 125 -5.91 -1.36 -9.55
CA HIS A 125 -5.49 0.01 -9.87
C HIS A 125 -6.64 0.98 -9.56
N TYR A 126 -6.45 1.81 -8.54
CA TYR A 126 -7.37 2.88 -8.18
C TYR A 126 -7.08 4.13 -9.02
N THR A 127 -8.07 4.58 -9.78
CA THR A 127 -7.89 5.63 -10.78
C THR A 127 -8.48 6.98 -10.36
N GLY A 128 -9.43 6.99 -9.43
CA GLY A 128 -10.10 8.21 -9.00
C GLY A 128 -11.35 7.93 -8.16
N VAL A 129 -12.06 9.00 -7.80
CA VAL A 129 -13.40 8.95 -7.24
C VAL A 129 -14.38 9.52 -8.24
N ASP A 130 -15.38 8.74 -8.63
CA ASP A 130 -16.48 9.22 -9.47
C ASP A 130 -17.50 9.95 -8.62
N ILE A 131 -17.73 11.22 -8.96
CA ILE A 131 -18.72 12.09 -8.32
C ILE A 131 -19.81 12.40 -9.36
N PRO A 132 -21.05 11.94 -9.15
CA PRO A 132 -22.17 12.31 -10.00
C PRO A 132 -22.37 13.82 -10.04
N SER A 133 -22.89 14.35 -11.15
CA SER A 133 -23.30 15.75 -11.24
C SER A 133 -24.29 16.14 -10.15
N SER A 134 -24.36 17.44 -9.86
CA SER A 134 -25.15 17.98 -8.73
C SER A 134 -26.61 17.54 -8.71
N SER A 135 -27.22 17.28 -9.87
CA SER A 135 -28.61 16.82 -9.99
C SER A 135 -28.82 15.37 -9.52
N TYR A 136 -27.77 14.54 -9.52
CA TYR A 136 -27.80 13.15 -9.08
C TYR A 136 -27.03 12.93 -7.78
N CYS A 137 -26.50 14.02 -7.22
CA CYS A 137 -25.69 13.96 -6.05
C CYS A 137 -26.53 14.13 -4.78
N THR A 138 -26.48 13.14 -3.89
CA THR A 138 -27.04 13.29 -2.55
C THR A 138 -26.05 14.08 -1.70
N ALA A 139 -26.46 15.28 -1.27
CA ALA A 139 -25.62 16.18 -0.50
C ALA A 139 -25.08 15.53 0.79
N GLY A 140 -23.83 15.81 1.10
CA GLY A 140 -23.10 15.26 2.25
C GLY A 140 -21.69 14.83 1.85
N GLN A 141 -20.90 14.45 2.85
CA GLN A 141 -19.54 13.96 2.64
C GLN A 141 -19.44 12.50 3.04
N LYS A 142 -18.81 11.69 2.18
CA LYS A 142 -18.60 10.26 2.43
C LYS A 142 -17.27 9.83 1.83
N LYS A 143 -16.60 8.88 2.48
CA LYS A 143 -15.47 8.18 1.89
C LYS A 143 -15.90 7.32 0.71
N ALA A 144 -15.06 7.28 -0.32
CA ALA A 144 -15.31 6.49 -1.50
C ALA A 144 -14.96 5.03 -1.25
N THR A 145 -15.81 4.13 -1.72
CA THR A 145 -15.65 2.68 -1.51
C THR A 145 -15.66 1.92 -2.82
N ALA A 146 -14.84 0.87 -2.91
CA ALA A 146 -14.85 -0.12 -4.00
C ALA A 146 -14.77 -1.52 -3.41
N THR A 147 -15.36 -2.50 -4.08
CA THR A 147 -15.31 -3.89 -3.65
C THR A 147 -14.75 -4.75 -4.76
N ASN A 148 -13.72 -5.55 -4.44
CA ASN A 148 -13.17 -6.56 -5.34
C ASN A 148 -13.41 -7.93 -4.74
N VAL A 149 -13.84 -8.89 -5.56
CA VAL A 149 -14.09 -10.26 -5.11
C VAL A 149 -13.13 -11.18 -5.83
N LEU A 150 -12.39 -11.97 -5.06
CA LEU A 150 -11.54 -13.03 -5.58
C LEU A 150 -12.30 -14.35 -5.49
N TYR A 151 -12.65 -14.90 -6.65
CA TYR A 151 -13.45 -16.11 -6.73
C TYR A 151 -12.58 -17.38 -6.76
N ALA A 152 -12.88 -18.30 -5.86
CA ALA A 152 -12.33 -19.64 -5.73
C ALA A 152 -10.79 -19.74 -5.90
N PRO A 153 -9.98 -18.94 -5.17
CA PRO A 153 -8.54 -19.12 -5.18
C PRO A 153 -8.17 -20.53 -4.70
N VAL A 154 -7.25 -21.19 -5.41
CA VAL A 154 -6.66 -22.45 -4.95
C VAL A 154 -5.67 -22.19 -3.81
N ASN A 155 -5.32 -23.22 -3.04
CA ASN A 155 -4.29 -23.05 -2.02
C ASN A 155 -2.96 -22.71 -2.70
N GLY A 156 -2.24 -21.73 -2.17
CA GLY A 156 -1.03 -21.21 -2.80
C GLY A 156 -0.66 -19.81 -2.36
N THR A 157 0.35 -19.26 -3.02
CA THR A 157 0.80 -17.87 -2.83
C THR A 157 0.53 -17.09 -4.11
N TYR A 158 -0.13 -15.95 -3.96
CA TYR A 158 -0.47 -15.03 -5.04
C TYR A 158 0.28 -13.72 -4.85
N GLY A 159 0.89 -13.19 -5.92
CA GLY A 159 1.38 -11.82 -5.92
C GLY A 159 0.21 -10.86 -5.76
N PHE A 160 0.35 -9.83 -4.92
CA PHE A 160 -0.68 -8.82 -4.71
C PHE A 160 -0.12 -7.44 -5.01
N THR A 161 -0.65 -6.79 -6.06
CA THR A 161 -0.20 -5.48 -6.52
C THR A 161 -1.34 -4.48 -6.41
N VAL A 162 -1.06 -3.31 -5.86
CA VAL A 162 -2.00 -2.18 -5.84
C VAL A 162 -1.32 -0.96 -6.44
N LYS A 163 -1.99 -0.27 -7.37
CA LYS A 163 -1.54 1.01 -7.92
C LYS A 163 -2.42 2.15 -7.42
N LEU A 164 -1.78 3.20 -6.93
CA LEU A 164 -2.40 4.43 -6.43
C LEU A 164 -1.51 5.62 -6.81
N ASN A 165 -2.07 6.60 -7.53
CA ASN A 165 -1.36 7.82 -7.96
C ASN A 165 -0.01 7.54 -8.67
N GLY A 166 0.02 6.54 -9.56
CA GLY A 166 1.24 6.12 -10.26
C GLY A 166 2.26 5.34 -9.40
N THR A 167 2.07 5.27 -8.07
CA THR A 167 2.89 4.45 -7.17
C THR A 167 2.37 3.02 -7.14
N THR A 168 3.29 2.06 -7.21
CA THR A 168 2.97 0.62 -7.15
C THR A 168 3.37 0.05 -5.79
N TYR A 169 2.41 -0.58 -5.11
CA TYR A 169 2.54 -1.24 -3.82
C TYR A 169 2.46 -2.75 -4.05
N THR A 170 3.43 -3.49 -3.54
CA THR A 170 3.54 -4.95 -3.77
C THR A 170 3.60 -5.74 -2.48
N GLY A 171 2.83 -6.81 -2.41
CA GLY A 171 2.85 -7.80 -1.34
C GLY A 171 2.43 -9.18 -1.86
N SER A 172 1.92 -10.03 -0.99
CA SER A 172 1.37 -11.32 -1.40
C SER A 172 0.19 -11.77 -0.54
N ILE A 173 -0.63 -12.64 -1.10
CA ILE A 173 -1.74 -13.33 -0.41
C ILE A 173 -1.39 -14.81 -0.37
N VAL A 174 -1.40 -15.41 0.82
CA VAL A 174 -1.22 -16.84 1.03
C VAL A 174 -2.55 -17.43 1.42
N LYS A 175 -3.05 -18.39 0.64
CA LYS A 175 -4.24 -19.17 0.97
C LYS A 175 -3.86 -20.57 1.45
N ASN A 176 -4.36 -20.94 2.63
CA ASN A 176 -4.20 -22.27 3.20
C ASN A 176 -5.53 -22.79 3.76
N GLY A 177 -6.27 -23.55 2.96
CA GLY A 177 -7.62 -23.98 3.30
C GLY A 177 -8.57 -22.77 3.28
N SER A 178 -9.23 -22.53 4.40
CA SER A 178 -10.09 -21.35 4.61
C SER A 178 -9.33 -20.11 5.13
N ASN A 179 -8.05 -20.25 5.44
CA ASN A 179 -7.27 -19.15 6.02
C ASN A 179 -6.58 -18.34 4.92
N TYR A 180 -6.54 -17.03 5.12
CA TYR A 180 -5.83 -16.10 4.24
C TYR A 180 -4.84 -15.27 5.03
N THR A 181 -3.62 -15.13 4.52
CA THR A 181 -2.60 -14.26 5.11
C THR A 181 -2.10 -13.27 4.07
N PHE A 182 -2.10 -11.99 4.42
CA PHE A 182 -1.61 -10.89 3.60
C PHE A 182 -0.21 -10.50 4.08
N ASN A 183 0.80 -10.75 3.25
CA ASN A 183 2.15 -10.24 3.49
C ASN A 183 2.23 -8.84 2.89
N TRP A 184 1.91 -7.83 3.70
CA TRP A 184 1.82 -6.44 3.26
C TRP A 184 2.75 -5.54 4.10
N PRO A 185 3.80 -4.93 3.53
CA PRO A 185 4.79 -4.19 4.30
C PRO A 185 4.43 -2.70 4.50
N TYR A 186 3.39 -2.19 3.84
CA TYR A 186 3.08 -0.77 3.82
C TYR A 186 2.10 -0.36 4.93
N ILE A 187 2.44 0.73 5.60
CA ILE A 187 1.62 1.37 6.65
C ILE A 187 1.08 2.74 6.22
N SER A 188 1.39 3.17 5.00
CA SER A 188 0.90 4.40 4.39
C SER A 188 0.69 4.22 2.89
N GLY A 189 -0.13 5.09 2.30
CA GLY A 189 -0.52 5.00 0.89
C GLY A 189 -1.62 3.95 0.70
N VAL A 190 -1.24 2.67 0.60
CA VAL A 190 -2.19 1.55 0.57
C VAL A 190 -1.98 0.69 1.80
N ILE A 191 -3.01 0.60 2.64
CA ILE A 191 -3.00 -0.12 3.92
C ILE A 191 -3.94 -1.32 3.80
N VAL A 192 -3.47 -2.50 4.19
CA VAL A 192 -4.29 -3.73 4.24
C VAL A 192 -4.43 -4.15 5.70
N ALA A 193 -5.67 -4.31 6.18
CA ALA A 193 -5.93 -4.79 7.54
C ALA A 193 -7.34 -5.42 7.69
N PRO A 194 -7.50 -6.55 8.40
CA PRO A 194 -6.45 -7.33 9.06
C PRO A 194 -5.53 -8.06 8.06
N LEU A 195 -4.36 -8.48 8.52
CA LEU A 195 -3.42 -9.25 7.69
C LEU A 195 -3.67 -10.77 7.73
N SER A 196 -4.59 -11.23 8.57
CA SER A 196 -4.99 -12.63 8.65
C SER A 196 -6.52 -12.73 8.80
N LEU A 197 -7.11 -13.69 8.08
CA LEU A 197 -8.53 -14.08 8.16
C LEU A 197 -8.65 -15.56 8.46
#